data_AF-A0A4Q2XG28-F1
#
_entry.id   AF-A0A4Q2XG28-F1
#
_cell.length_a   1.000
_cell.length_b   1.000
_cell.length_c   1.000
_cell.angle_alpha   90.00
_cell.angle_beta   90.00
_cell.angle_gamma   90.00
#
_symmetry.space_group_name_H-M   'P 1'
#
loop_
_entity.id
_entity.type
_entity.pdbx_description
1 polymer ?
#
loop_
_entity_poly.entity_id
_entity_poly.type
_entity_poly.pdbx_seq_one_letter_code
_entity_poly.pdbx_strand_id
1 'polypeptide(L)'
;MKYRPSKRVVWLALPLVPVVLMSGLLWWAGQPDSEAIATRGAHAPAEKKFSLANPGSWGVSAEWFGDGMDALMEWEYNPWKEKWKRDRSFGRRMGDLSISGRPEDKAEVERLMKLGREWYERILARYPDLAMPPAKEIPREKNGFLQWQEFMDRARKSGKVGIFDTEMPMEFANHLRTHNEPDMAQLKAWLDANRASIDEIRAIALLPDRSAAGMTEEALLQATNTWARNAADALLLDARAAMADGDVARALESIRAVNGLADHVSENGHPTLISTLMAYSMRTRAQNYAVQALLPSVSSGTVDLSAWQAALNPTLRNPSEMAETLRGEWNMGMPRHLLPVLADTADPGTPRDGDYLAETYTRHMEALVRQADGVSLRDYAASSKVETSVEHLSRRSRELGLVNQWDLRNIFVRNQESTGLTLAAFAILNGQSVPVDPVYGLPYKWDPVKRELALPDLPNGRNYKTKPVKVPKM
;
A
#
# COMPACT_ATOMS: atom_id res chain seq x y z
N MET A 1 -29.44 -44.67 58.78
CA MET A 1 -28.98 -43.30 59.08
C MET A 1 -28.99 -42.49 57.79
N LYS A 2 -29.86 -41.47 57.65
CA LYS A 2 -29.91 -40.61 56.46
C LYS A 2 -28.95 -39.43 56.67
N TYR A 3 -27.82 -39.44 55.97
CA TYR A 3 -26.83 -38.37 56.02
C TYR A 3 -27.42 -37.10 55.39
N ARG A 4 -27.78 -36.12 56.23
CA ARG A 4 -28.16 -34.78 55.77
C ARG A 4 -26.88 -33.95 55.67
N PRO A 5 -26.42 -33.55 54.47
CA PRO A 5 -25.26 -32.69 54.35
C PRO A 5 -25.54 -31.39 55.11
N SER A 6 -24.59 -30.96 55.94
CA SER A 6 -24.76 -29.76 56.76
C SER A 6 -24.95 -28.53 55.86
N LYS A 7 -25.85 -27.63 56.25
CA LYS A 7 -26.17 -26.39 55.51
C LYS A 7 -24.93 -25.56 55.15
N ARG A 8 -23.80 -25.74 55.87
CA ARG A 8 -22.53 -25.05 55.61
C ARG A 8 -21.81 -25.53 54.34
N VAL A 9 -21.96 -26.80 53.95
CA VAL A 9 -21.32 -27.35 52.74
C VAL A 9 -22.03 -26.85 51.47
N VAL A 10 -23.36 -26.69 51.54
CA VAL A 10 -24.17 -26.19 50.42
C VAL A 10 -23.83 -24.74 50.07
N TRP A 11 -23.59 -23.88 51.08
CA TRP A 11 -23.20 -22.48 50.85
C TRP A 11 -21.77 -22.29 50.33
N LEU A 12 -20.87 -23.26 50.55
CA LEU A 12 -19.51 -23.25 49.98
C LEU A 12 -19.48 -23.83 48.56
N ALA A 13 -20.29 -24.85 48.26
CA ALA A 13 -20.34 -25.47 46.95
C ALA A 13 -21.14 -24.65 45.93
N LEU A 14 -22.21 -23.94 46.34
CA LEU A 14 -23.05 -23.15 45.43
C LEU A 14 -22.32 -22.05 44.66
N PRO A 15 -21.33 -21.31 45.21
CA PRO A 15 -20.55 -20.34 44.42
C PRO A 15 -19.42 -21.00 43.63
N LEU A 16 -18.91 -22.17 44.04
CA LEU A 16 -17.84 -22.88 43.33
C LEU A 16 -18.35 -23.55 42.04
N VAL A 17 -19.57 -24.10 42.04
CA VAL A 17 -20.14 -24.75 40.86
C VAL A 17 -20.28 -23.80 39.65
N PRO A 18 -20.81 -22.57 39.79
CA PRO A 18 -20.80 -21.58 38.71
C PRO A 18 -19.39 -21.21 38.26
N VAL A 19 -18.43 -21.06 39.18
CA VAL A 19 -17.04 -20.72 38.82
C VAL A 19 -16.38 -21.87 38.05
N VAL A 20 -16.59 -23.12 38.46
CA VAL A 20 -16.06 -24.30 37.76
C VAL A 20 -16.76 -24.50 36.41
N LEU A 21 -18.07 -24.30 36.33
CA LEU A 21 -18.80 -24.34 35.07
C LEU A 21 -18.37 -23.22 34.13
N MET A 22 -18.20 -21.99 34.63
CA MET A 22 -17.66 -20.89 33.83
C MET A 22 -16.22 -21.15 33.40
N SER A 23 -15.37 -21.67 34.29
CA SER A 23 -13.97 -22.00 33.94
C SER A 23 -13.89 -23.15 32.93
N GLY A 24 -14.76 -24.16 33.06
CA GLY A 24 -14.88 -25.27 32.12
C GLY A 24 -15.45 -24.83 30.77
N LEU A 25 -16.44 -23.95 30.75
CA LEU A 25 -16.98 -23.33 29.53
C LEU A 25 -15.96 -22.40 28.87
N LEU A 26 -15.20 -21.62 29.64
CA LEU A 26 -14.12 -20.77 29.14
C LEU A 26 -12.96 -21.61 28.58
N TRP A 27 -12.66 -22.75 29.19
CA TRP A 27 -11.66 -23.70 28.69
C TRP A 27 -12.13 -24.37 27.41
N TRP A 28 -13.38 -24.86 27.38
CA TRP A 28 -13.97 -25.53 26.22
C TRP A 28 -14.16 -24.57 25.04
N ALA A 29 -14.67 -23.36 25.28
CA ALA A 29 -14.77 -22.30 24.27
C ALA A 29 -13.40 -21.72 23.85
N GLY A 30 -12.34 -22.01 24.61
CA GLY A 30 -10.97 -21.60 24.34
C GLY A 30 -10.13 -22.64 23.59
N GLN A 31 -10.65 -23.85 23.35
CA GLN A 31 -9.91 -24.83 22.55
C GLN A 31 -9.90 -24.42 21.08
N PRO A 32 -8.73 -24.46 20.40
CA PRO A 32 -8.67 -24.21 18.97
C PRO A 32 -9.44 -25.32 18.25
N ASP A 33 -10.56 -24.94 17.63
CA ASP A 33 -11.39 -25.87 16.87
C ASP A 33 -10.65 -26.27 15.58
N SER A 34 -9.99 -27.42 15.61
CA SER A 34 -9.23 -27.97 14.49
C SER A 34 -10.12 -28.25 13.27
N GLU A 35 -11.41 -28.53 13.48
CA GLU A 35 -12.39 -28.76 12.41
C GLU A 35 -12.82 -27.44 11.77
N ALA A 36 -12.98 -26.38 12.58
CA ALA A 36 -13.19 -25.03 12.07
C ALA A 36 -12.02 -24.56 11.21
N ILE A 37 -10.76 -24.77 11.64
CA ILE A 37 -9.57 -24.34 10.89
C ILE A 37 -9.51 -24.99 9.49
N ALA A 38 -9.83 -26.28 9.39
CA ALA A 38 -9.81 -27.03 8.12
C ALA A 38 -10.88 -26.56 7.13
N THR A 39 -12.00 -26.01 7.61
CA THR A 39 -13.15 -25.60 6.78
C THR A 39 -13.25 -24.09 6.55
N ARG A 40 -12.36 -23.28 7.15
CA ARG A 40 -12.37 -21.80 7.03
C ARG A 40 -12.43 -21.31 5.60
N GLY A 41 -13.32 -20.35 5.35
CA GLY A 41 -13.52 -19.70 4.05
C GLY A 41 -14.22 -20.54 2.97
N ALA A 42 -14.58 -21.81 3.25
CA ALA A 42 -15.42 -22.60 2.35
C ALA A 42 -16.83 -22.02 2.20
N HIS A 43 -17.33 -21.39 3.26
CA HIS A 43 -18.61 -20.67 3.29
C HIS A 43 -18.40 -19.29 3.92
N ALA A 44 -19.31 -18.36 3.60
CA ALA A 44 -19.37 -17.11 4.34
C ALA A 44 -19.70 -17.41 5.81
N PRO A 45 -19.06 -16.74 6.78
CA PRO A 45 -19.41 -16.92 8.18
C PRO A 45 -20.86 -16.53 8.41
N ALA A 46 -21.59 -17.31 9.22
CA ALA A 46 -23.01 -17.09 9.46
C ALA A 46 -23.25 -15.69 10.07
N GLU A 47 -24.29 -14.98 9.64
CA GLU A 47 -24.61 -13.67 10.20
C GLU A 47 -24.78 -13.75 11.73
N LYS A 48 -24.03 -12.92 12.47
CA LYS A 48 -24.18 -12.81 13.92
C LYS A 48 -25.52 -12.16 14.25
N LYS A 49 -26.54 -12.98 14.53
CA LYS A 49 -27.83 -12.53 15.05
C LYS A 49 -28.00 -13.06 16.46
N PHE A 50 -28.03 -12.18 17.45
CA PHE A 50 -28.41 -12.58 18.80
C PHE A 50 -29.87 -13.01 18.79
N SER A 51 -30.13 -14.25 19.21
CA SER A 51 -31.47 -14.78 19.35
C SER A 51 -31.62 -15.50 20.69
N LEU A 52 -32.56 -15.03 21.50
CA LEU A 52 -32.95 -15.71 22.73
C LEU A 52 -33.52 -17.12 22.46
N ALA A 53 -34.04 -17.37 21.26
CA ALA A 53 -34.61 -18.63 20.84
C ALA A 53 -33.57 -19.62 20.26
N ASN A 54 -32.35 -19.18 19.98
CA ASN A 54 -31.28 -20.05 19.48
C ASN A 54 -30.05 -19.95 20.39
N PRO A 55 -29.88 -20.87 21.36
CA PRO A 55 -28.72 -20.89 22.27
C PRO A 55 -27.37 -20.94 21.55
N GLY A 56 -27.30 -21.48 20.33
CA GLY A 56 -26.09 -21.47 19.50
C GLY A 56 -25.67 -20.05 19.06
N SER A 57 -26.60 -19.09 19.04
CA SER A 57 -26.29 -17.68 18.79
C SER A 57 -25.68 -16.95 19.99
N TRP A 58 -25.63 -17.59 21.17
CA TRP A 58 -25.08 -16.99 22.38
C TRP A 58 -23.56 -16.99 22.40
N GLY A 59 -22.88 -17.55 21.38
CA GLY A 59 -21.44 -17.36 21.18
C GLY A 59 -21.04 -15.87 21.15
N VAL A 60 -21.94 -14.99 20.71
CA VAL A 60 -21.80 -13.53 20.78
C VAL A 60 -21.63 -13.02 22.22
N SER A 61 -22.19 -13.70 23.22
CA SER A 61 -22.02 -13.33 24.64
C SER A 61 -20.65 -13.71 25.21
N ALA A 62 -20.02 -14.78 24.72
CA ALA A 62 -18.63 -15.11 25.05
C ALA A 62 -17.64 -14.10 24.44
N GLU A 63 -17.97 -13.54 23.27
CA GLU A 63 -17.26 -12.40 22.70
C GLU A 63 -17.41 -11.14 23.57
N TRP A 64 -18.58 -10.87 24.14
CA TRP A 64 -18.77 -9.74 25.07
C TRP A 64 -17.91 -9.85 26.33
N PHE A 65 -17.69 -11.06 26.87
CA PHE A 65 -16.73 -11.26 27.96
C PHE A 65 -15.28 -11.02 27.51
N GLY A 66 -14.94 -11.42 26.29
CA GLY A 66 -13.64 -11.12 25.68
C GLY A 66 -13.42 -9.61 25.50
N ASP A 67 -14.36 -8.93 24.87
CA ASP A 67 -14.36 -7.49 24.66
C ASP A 67 -14.35 -6.72 26.00
N GLY A 68 -15.03 -7.24 27.02
CA GLY A 68 -15.01 -6.69 28.39
C GLY A 68 -13.64 -6.81 29.05
N MET A 69 -12.96 -7.95 28.90
CA MET A 69 -11.59 -8.13 29.36
C MET A 69 -10.61 -7.22 28.60
N ASP A 70 -10.74 -7.11 27.28
CA ASP A 70 -9.91 -6.21 26.49
C ASP A 70 -10.18 -4.74 26.87
N ALA A 71 -11.43 -4.35 27.12
CA ALA A 71 -11.76 -3.01 27.62
C ALA A 71 -11.15 -2.71 28.99
N LEU A 72 -11.16 -3.68 29.92
CA LEU A 72 -10.50 -3.56 31.22
C LEU A 72 -8.98 -3.44 31.06
N MET A 73 -8.39 -4.20 30.14
CA MET A 73 -6.95 -4.22 29.91
C MET A 73 -6.43 -2.97 29.19
N GLU A 74 -7.28 -2.30 28.42
CA GLU A 74 -6.95 -1.06 27.72
C GLU A 74 -7.33 0.22 28.45
N TRP A 75 -7.99 0.10 29.60
CA TRP A 75 -8.34 1.24 30.46
C TRP A 75 -7.11 2.11 30.73
N GLU A 76 -7.26 3.44 30.64
CA GLU A 76 -6.14 4.40 30.71
C GLU A 76 -5.30 4.27 31.98
N TYR A 77 -5.94 3.87 33.08
CA TYR A 77 -5.29 3.71 34.39
C TYR A 77 -4.78 2.28 34.64
N ASN A 78 -4.88 1.38 33.67
CA ASN A 78 -4.38 0.01 33.83
C ASN A 78 -2.84 -0.02 33.74
N PRO A 79 -2.12 -0.36 34.83
CA PRO A 79 -0.65 -0.36 34.85
C PRO A 79 -0.03 -1.44 33.93
N TRP A 80 -0.82 -2.42 33.49
CA TRP A 80 -0.40 -3.48 32.58
C TRP A 80 -0.74 -3.21 31.12
N LYS A 81 -1.40 -2.08 30.79
CA LYS A 81 -1.87 -1.76 29.43
C LYS A 81 -0.77 -1.88 28.37
N GLU A 82 0.38 -1.26 28.60
CA GLU A 82 1.48 -1.25 27.61
C GLU A 82 2.08 -2.65 27.42
N LYS A 83 2.29 -3.39 28.52
CA LYS A 83 2.76 -4.77 28.47
C LYS A 83 1.75 -5.66 27.74
N TRP A 84 0.47 -5.51 28.05
CA TRP A 84 -0.62 -6.23 27.43
C TRP A 84 -0.67 -5.97 25.92
N LYS A 85 -0.69 -4.71 25.49
CA LYS A 85 -0.67 -4.33 24.07
C LYS A 85 0.52 -4.90 23.32
N ARG A 86 1.72 -4.79 23.91
CA ARG A 86 2.95 -5.31 23.31
C ARG A 86 2.89 -6.83 23.17
N ASP A 87 2.47 -7.54 24.21
CA ASP A 87 2.44 -9.01 24.25
C ASP A 87 1.26 -9.60 23.43
N ARG A 88 0.35 -8.74 22.97
CA ARG A 88 -0.83 -9.07 22.15
C ARG A 88 -0.86 -8.34 20.81
N SER A 89 0.30 -7.94 20.30
CA SER A 89 0.39 -7.35 18.97
C SER A 89 0.06 -8.39 17.89
N PHE A 90 -0.85 -8.05 16.98
CA PHE A 90 -1.31 -8.93 15.91
C PHE A 90 -0.15 -9.36 15.00
N GLY A 91 0.04 -10.67 14.84
CA GLY A 91 1.09 -11.24 13.99
C GLY A 91 2.49 -11.26 14.62
N ARG A 92 2.62 -10.87 15.90
CA ARG A 92 3.91 -10.87 16.59
C ARG A 92 4.49 -12.28 16.67
N ARG A 93 3.69 -13.29 17.01
CA ARG A 93 4.16 -14.68 17.09
C ARG A 93 4.67 -15.15 15.74
N MET A 94 3.92 -14.90 14.66
CA MET A 94 4.35 -15.24 13.30
C MET A 94 5.69 -14.59 12.93
N GLY A 95 5.88 -13.33 13.32
CA GLY A 95 7.15 -12.61 13.17
C GLY A 95 8.30 -13.28 13.95
N ASP A 96 8.09 -13.58 15.23
CA ASP A 96 9.06 -14.24 16.11
C ASP A 96 9.44 -15.63 15.59
N LEU A 97 8.47 -16.40 15.08
CA LEU A 97 8.72 -17.71 14.47
C LEU A 97 9.52 -17.59 13.16
N SER A 98 9.22 -16.58 12.33
CA SER A 98 9.86 -16.40 11.03
C SER A 98 11.35 -16.02 11.14
N ILE A 99 11.72 -15.30 12.19
CA ILE A 99 13.13 -14.94 12.46
C ILE A 99 13.89 -16.03 13.22
N SER A 100 13.18 -17.04 13.74
CA SER A 100 13.79 -18.10 14.53
C SER A 100 14.66 -19.03 13.69
N GLY A 101 15.83 -19.39 14.23
CA GLY A 101 16.70 -20.40 13.64
C GLY A 101 16.22 -21.83 13.87
N ARG A 102 15.20 -22.05 14.71
CA ARG A 102 14.78 -23.37 15.16
C ARG A 102 13.95 -24.10 14.09
N PRO A 103 14.24 -25.38 13.78
CA PRO A 103 13.51 -26.14 12.76
C PRO A 103 12.01 -26.23 13.03
N GLU A 104 11.60 -26.37 14.29
CA GLU A 104 10.19 -26.46 14.68
C GLU A 104 9.42 -25.16 14.41
N ASP A 105 10.06 -24.00 14.60
CA ASP A 105 9.44 -22.71 14.34
C ASP A 105 9.27 -22.47 12.84
N LYS A 106 10.26 -22.89 12.04
CA LYS A 106 10.17 -22.85 10.57
C LYS A 106 9.06 -23.77 10.03
N ALA A 107 8.97 -24.98 10.57
CA ALA A 107 7.89 -25.91 10.22
C ALA A 107 6.51 -25.35 10.58
N GLU A 108 6.40 -24.66 11.71
CA GLU A 108 5.15 -23.98 12.11
C GLU A 108 4.80 -22.82 11.17
N VAL A 109 5.77 -22.00 10.77
CA VAL A 109 5.57 -20.94 9.76
C VAL A 109 5.09 -21.53 8.44
N GLU A 110 5.74 -22.58 7.94
CA GLU A 110 5.33 -23.26 6.72
C GLU A 110 3.90 -23.81 6.81
N ARG A 111 3.54 -24.40 7.97
CA ARG A 111 2.19 -24.88 8.25
C ARG A 111 1.16 -23.75 8.22
N LEU A 112 1.44 -22.63 8.89
CA LEU A 112 0.55 -21.46 8.94
C LEU A 112 0.38 -20.82 7.55
N MET A 113 1.48 -20.71 6.79
CA MET A 113 1.45 -20.23 5.41
C MET A 113 0.62 -21.14 4.51
N LYS A 114 0.74 -22.47 4.67
CA LYS A 114 -0.08 -23.44 3.93
C LYS A 114 -1.57 -23.28 4.26
N LEU A 115 -1.92 -23.18 5.55
CA LEU A 115 -3.31 -22.95 5.97
C LEU A 115 -3.87 -21.64 5.42
N GLY A 116 -3.06 -20.56 5.43
CA GLY A 116 -3.43 -19.29 4.84
C GLY A 116 -3.71 -19.38 3.33
N ARG A 117 -2.88 -20.11 2.58
CA ARG A 117 -3.09 -20.36 1.14
C ARG A 117 -4.35 -21.17 0.86
N GLU A 118 -4.55 -22.29 1.56
CA GLU A 118 -5.75 -23.12 1.38
C GLU A 118 -7.03 -22.35 1.72
N TRP A 119 -6.99 -21.51 2.76
CA TRP A 119 -8.09 -20.62 3.11
C TRP A 119 -8.33 -19.57 2.02
N TYR A 120 -7.26 -18.94 1.52
CA TYR A 120 -7.34 -17.98 0.41
C TYR A 120 -7.94 -18.60 -0.85
N GLU A 121 -7.53 -19.80 -1.25
CA GLU A 121 -8.08 -20.51 -2.42
C GLU A 121 -9.60 -20.72 -2.29
N ARG A 122 -10.07 -21.07 -1.09
CA ARG A 122 -11.51 -21.22 -0.81
C ARG A 122 -12.27 -19.88 -0.87
N ILE A 123 -11.66 -18.79 -0.40
CA ILE A 123 -12.25 -17.45 -0.54
C ILE A 123 -12.25 -17.03 -2.01
N LEU A 124 -11.14 -17.20 -2.73
CA LEU A 124 -11.02 -16.83 -4.14
C LEU A 124 -12.06 -17.55 -5.01
N ALA A 125 -12.33 -18.83 -4.73
CA ALA A 125 -13.40 -19.57 -5.41
C ALA A 125 -14.79 -18.94 -5.23
N ARG A 126 -15.04 -18.22 -4.12
CA ARG A 126 -16.28 -17.48 -3.87
C ARG A 126 -16.26 -16.06 -4.46
N TYR A 127 -15.08 -15.50 -4.72
CA TYR A 127 -14.86 -14.13 -5.20
C TYR A 127 -14.00 -14.10 -6.46
N PRO A 128 -14.44 -14.70 -7.59
CA PRO A 128 -13.65 -14.78 -8.82
C PRO A 128 -13.34 -13.40 -9.42
N ASP A 129 -14.19 -12.39 -9.17
CA ASP A 129 -13.97 -11.00 -9.62
C ASP A 129 -12.70 -10.35 -9.02
N LEU A 130 -12.20 -10.91 -7.91
CA LEU A 130 -10.96 -10.47 -7.27
C LEU A 130 -9.72 -11.19 -7.83
N ALA A 131 -9.88 -12.23 -8.65
CA ALA A 131 -8.74 -12.95 -9.22
C ALA A 131 -7.87 -12.04 -10.08
N MET A 132 -6.55 -12.15 -9.91
CA MET A 132 -5.61 -11.50 -10.81
C MET A 132 -5.34 -12.39 -12.02
N PRO A 133 -5.29 -11.83 -13.24
CA PRO A 133 -4.79 -12.57 -14.38
C PRO A 133 -3.32 -12.95 -14.15
N PRO A 134 -2.84 -14.07 -14.71
CA PRO A 134 -1.43 -14.39 -14.65
C PRO A 134 -0.62 -13.30 -15.36
N ALA A 135 0.52 -12.92 -14.78
CA ALA A 135 1.44 -11.99 -15.41
C ALA A 135 1.93 -12.56 -16.75
N LYS A 136 2.03 -11.68 -17.76
CA LYS A 136 2.49 -12.04 -19.10
C LYS A 136 3.96 -12.46 -19.07
N GLU A 137 4.33 -13.57 -19.69
CA GLU A 137 5.73 -13.94 -19.82
C GLU A 137 6.49 -12.97 -20.74
N ILE A 138 7.64 -12.48 -20.27
CA ILE A 138 8.52 -11.57 -20.99
C ILE A 138 9.96 -12.09 -20.88
N PRO A 139 10.71 -12.19 -21.99
CA PRO A 139 12.12 -12.58 -21.95
C PRO A 139 12.93 -11.72 -20.98
N ARG A 140 13.84 -12.35 -20.23
CA ARG A 140 14.59 -11.72 -19.14
C ARG A 140 15.34 -10.46 -19.59
N GLU A 141 15.94 -10.51 -20.78
CA GLU A 141 16.69 -9.41 -21.38
C GLU A 141 15.82 -8.20 -21.79
N LYS A 142 14.50 -8.38 -21.88
CA LYS A 142 13.53 -7.31 -22.17
C LYS A 142 12.76 -6.85 -20.94
N ASN A 143 12.69 -7.68 -19.91
CA ASN A 143 11.90 -7.44 -18.70
C ASN A 143 12.63 -6.51 -17.72
N GLY A 144 12.30 -5.22 -17.77
CA GLY A 144 12.89 -4.21 -16.91
C GLY A 144 12.58 -4.38 -15.43
N PHE A 145 11.39 -4.89 -15.06
CA PHE A 145 11.09 -5.22 -13.67
C PHE A 145 12.00 -6.33 -13.12
N LEU A 146 12.23 -7.39 -13.91
CA LEU A 146 13.12 -8.47 -13.50
C LEU A 146 14.58 -8.00 -13.38
N GLN A 147 15.07 -7.25 -14.37
CA GLN A 147 16.43 -6.68 -14.32
C GLN A 147 16.61 -5.72 -13.14
N TRP A 148 15.57 -4.95 -12.81
CA TRP A 148 15.54 -4.12 -11.61
C TRP A 148 15.70 -4.96 -10.35
N GLN A 149 14.92 -6.03 -10.20
CA GLN A 149 15.00 -6.91 -9.03
C GLN A 149 16.37 -7.58 -8.89
N GLU A 150 16.99 -7.98 -10.00
CA GLU A 150 18.35 -8.53 -10.00
C GLU A 150 19.40 -7.48 -9.60
N PHE A 151 19.25 -6.23 -10.06
CA PHE A 151 20.08 -5.13 -9.63
C PHE A 151 19.97 -4.92 -8.10
N MET A 152 18.76 -4.98 -7.54
CA MET A 152 18.55 -4.86 -6.10
C MET A 152 19.15 -6.01 -5.31
N ASP A 153 18.99 -7.23 -5.78
CA ASP A 153 19.57 -8.41 -5.16
C ASP A 153 21.11 -8.34 -5.14
N ARG A 154 21.73 -7.91 -6.25
CA ARG A 154 23.17 -7.64 -6.30
C ARG A 154 23.58 -6.55 -5.31
N ALA A 155 22.85 -5.44 -5.25
CA ALA A 155 23.15 -4.36 -4.32
C ALA A 155 23.08 -4.81 -2.85
N ARG A 156 22.07 -5.60 -2.45
CA ARG A 156 21.99 -6.16 -1.09
C ARG A 156 23.16 -7.09 -0.77
N LYS A 157 23.46 -8.01 -1.68
CA LYS A 157 24.53 -9.01 -1.50
C LYS A 157 25.92 -8.37 -1.45
N SER A 158 26.08 -7.16 -1.99
CA SER A 158 27.33 -6.41 -1.90
C SER A 158 27.68 -5.91 -0.49
N GLY A 159 26.73 -5.94 0.45
CA GLY A 159 26.93 -5.43 1.82
C GLY A 159 26.89 -3.90 1.93
N LYS A 160 26.59 -3.18 0.84
CA LYS A 160 26.39 -1.73 0.85
C LYS A 160 25.08 -1.35 1.55
N VAL A 161 25.07 -0.19 2.20
CA VAL A 161 23.87 0.37 2.86
C VAL A 161 22.79 0.80 1.84
N GLY A 162 23.16 1.00 0.57
CA GLY A 162 22.24 1.36 -0.51
C GLY A 162 22.73 0.93 -1.89
N ILE A 163 22.09 1.48 -2.93
CA ILE A 163 22.35 1.18 -4.35
C ILE A 163 23.48 2.01 -4.98
N PHE A 164 24.08 2.90 -4.19
CA PHE A 164 25.11 3.84 -4.60
C PHE A 164 26.41 3.57 -3.81
N ASP A 165 27.55 3.86 -4.43
CA ASP A 165 28.88 3.72 -3.83
C ASP A 165 29.10 4.76 -2.72
N THR A 166 28.55 5.95 -2.90
CA THR A 166 28.54 7.00 -1.88
C THR A 166 27.11 7.40 -1.54
N GLU A 167 26.83 7.60 -0.25
CA GLU A 167 25.50 8.02 0.21
C GLU A 167 25.12 9.37 -0.40
N MET A 168 23.86 9.52 -0.82
CA MET A 168 23.34 10.77 -1.36
C MET A 168 23.32 11.83 -0.26
N PRO A 169 24.07 12.95 -0.41
CA PRO A 169 24.01 14.06 0.54
C PRO A 169 22.57 14.54 0.78
N MET A 170 22.24 14.79 2.06
CA MET A 170 20.92 15.26 2.47
C MET A 170 20.51 16.58 1.79
N GLU A 171 21.48 17.41 1.44
CA GLU A 171 21.28 18.65 0.69
C GLU A 171 20.75 18.41 -0.74
N PHE A 172 21.10 17.31 -1.39
CA PHE A 172 20.51 16.95 -2.69
C PHE A 172 19.07 16.47 -2.55
N ALA A 173 18.77 15.68 -1.51
CA ALA A 173 17.40 15.30 -1.18
C ALA A 173 16.54 16.54 -0.84
N ASN A 174 17.11 17.51 -0.13
CA ASN A 174 16.47 18.78 0.17
C ASN A 174 16.26 19.64 -1.09
N HIS A 175 17.23 19.73 -1.99
CA HIS A 175 17.10 20.44 -3.27
C HIS A 175 15.87 19.96 -4.04
N LEU A 176 15.70 18.64 -4.17
CA LEU A 176 14.56 18.08 -4.89
C LEU A 176 13.21 18.33 -4.18
N ARG A 177 13.20 18.66 -2.88
CA ARG A 177 11.99 18.98 -2.09
C ARG A 177 11.66 20.46 -2.07
N THR A 178 12.67 21.33 -1.98
CA THR A 178 12.49 22.77 -1.79
C THR A 178 12.79 23.58 -3.06
N HIS A 179 13.36 22.95 -4.08
CA HIS A 179 13.83 23.57 -5.32
C HIS A 179 14.95 24.61 -5.12
N ASN A 180 15.67 24.55 -3.99
CA ASN A 180 16.84 25.41 -3.75
C ASN A 180 18.04 24.89 -4.53
N GLU A 181 18.69 25.71 -5.33
CA GLU A 181 19.82 25.32 -6.18
C GLU A 181 20.93 24.58 -5.40
N PRO A 182 21.40 23.39 -5.85
CA PRO A 182 22.45 22.66 -5.17
C PRO A 182 23.83 23.22 -5.57
N ASP A 183 24.86 22.88 -4.79
CA ASP A 183 26.24 23.05 -5.24
C ASP A 183 26.50 22.11 -6.43
N MET A 184 26.58 22.69 -7.63
CA MET A 184 26.74 21.94 -8.87
C MET A 184 28.08 21.19 -8.96
N ALA A 185 29.14 21.68 -8.30
CA ALA A 185 30.42 20.99 -8.29
C ALA A 185 30.34 19.72 -7.42
N GLN A 186 29.73 19.83 -6.23
CA GLN A 186 29.50 18.69 -5.35
C GLN A 186 28.54 17.68 -5.98
N LEU A 187 27.46 18.17 -6.61
CA LEU A 187 26.50 17.31 -7.30
C LEU A 187 27.18 16.50 -8.41
N LYS A 188 27.97 17.15 -9.28
CA LYS A 188 28.68 16.46 -10.36
C LYS A 188 29.69 15.44 -9.81
N ALA A 189 30.46 15.80 -8.79
CA ALA A 189 31.38 14.87 -8.14
C ALA A 189 30.67 13.63 -7.58
N TRP A 190 29.50 13.80 -6.95
CA TRP A 190 28.70 12.68 -6.47
C TRP A 190 28.13 11.83 -7.61
N LEU A 191 27.60 12.46 -8.67
CA LEU A 191 27.09 11.76 -9.85
C LEU A 191 28.18 10.95 -10.55
N ASP A 192 29.39 11.48 -10.64
CA ASP A 192 30.53 10.80 -11.28
C ASP A 192 31.03 9.63 -10.42
N ALA A 193 31.07 9.79 -9.09
CA ALA A 193 31.38 8.70 -8.17
C ALA A 193 30.38 7.55 -8.24
N ASN A 194 29.14 7.80 -8.69
CA ASN A 194 28.07 6.81 -8.80
C ASN A 194 27.64 6.52 -10.24
N ARG A 195 28.46 6.92 -11.23
CA ARG A 195 28.10 6.93 -12.65
C ARG A 195 27.64 5.55 -13.14
N ALA A 196 28.39 4.51 -12.80
CA ALA A 196 28.11 3.14 -13.22
C ALA A 196 26.72 2.67 -12.76
N SER A 197 26.39 2.87 -11.47
CA SER A 197 25.06 2.54 -10.95
C SER A 197 23.97 3.37 -11.62
N ILE A 198 24.17 4.68 -11.80
CA ILE A 198 23.16 5.56 -12.42
C ILE A 198 22.90 5.15 -13.88
N ASP A 199 23.94 4.81 -14.64
CA ASP A 199 23.81 4.40 -16.03
C ASP A 199 23.14 3.03 -16.16
N GLU A 200 23.45 2.08 -15.27
CA GLU A 200 22.76 0.78 -15.20
C GLU A 200 21.28 0.95 -14.84
N ILE A 201 20.97 1.78 -13.83
CA ILE A 201 19.60 2.13 -13.45
C ILE A 201 18.86 2.75 -14.64
N ARG A 202 19.48 3.69 -15.35
CA ARG A 202 18.88 4.33 -16.53
C ARG A 202 18.60 3.30 -17.62
N ALA A 203 19.55 2.43 -17.92
CA ALA A 203 19.38 1.39 -18.93
C ALA A 203 18.23 0.43 -18.61
N ILE A 204 18.14 -0.05 -17.36
CA ILE A 204 17.03 -0.89 -16.90
C ILE A 204 15.70 -0.15 -17.00
N ALA A 205 15.66 1.09 -16.51
CA ALA A 205 14.46 1.89 -16.47
C ALA A 205 13.92 2.26 -17.86
N LEU A 206 14.77 2.33 -18.88
CA LEU A 206 14.37 2.59 -20.27
C LEU A 206 13.86 1.35 -21.02
N LEU A 207 13.92 0.16 -20.41
CA LEU A 207 13.33 -1.04 -21.02
C LEU A 207 11.80 -0.89 -21.11
N PRO A 208 11.20 -1.21 -22.26
CA PRO A 208 9.77 -1.00 -22.47
C PRO A 208 8.91 -2.08 -21.80
N ASP A 209 9.41 -3.29 -21.63
CA ASP A 209 8.63 -4.42 -21.17
C ASP A 209 8.84 -4.68 -19.67
N ARG A 210 7.79 -5.06 -18.95
CA ARG A 210 7.84 -5.39 -17.52
C ARG A 210 6.87 -6.50 -17.17
N SER A 211 7.32 -7.44 -16.34
CA SER A 211 6.48 -8.52 -15.83
C SER A 211 7.06 -9.17 -14.59
N ALA A 212 6.18 -9.56 -13.67
CA ALA A 212 6.45 -10.37 -12.50
C ALA A 212 6.34 -11.88 -12.77
N ALA A 213 6.06 -12.29 -14.02
CA ALA A 213 5.92 -13.70 -14.39
C ALA A 213 7.18 -14.50 -14.03
N GLY A 214 6.98 -15.69 -13.43
CA GLY A 214 8.05 -16.59 -13.02
C GLY A 214 8.84 -16.13 -11.79
N MET A 215 8.51 -14.98 -11.18
CA MET A 215 9.11 -14.56 -9.93
C MET A 215 8.51 -15.33 -8.75
N THR A 216 9.36 -15.67 -7.78
CA THR A 216 8.86 -16.18 -6.50
C THR A 216 8.14 -15.06 -5.75
N GLU A 217 7.14 -15.41 -4.96
CA GLU A 217 6.47 -14.44 -4.09
C GLU A 217 7.47 -13.68 -3.21
N GLU A 218 8.52 -14.35 -2.71
CA GLU A 218 9.56 -13.72 -1.91
C GLU A 218 10.28 -12.61 -2.69
N ALA A 219 10.63 -12.86 -3.95
CA ALA A 219 11.26 -11.86 -4.80
C ALA A 219 10.34 -10.67 -5.11
N LEU A 220 9.02 -10.87 -5.16
CA LEU A 220 8.06 -9.78 -5.34
C LEU A 220 7.97 -8.86 -4.12
N LEU A 221 8.02 -9.41 -2.90
CA LEU A 221 8.03 -8.60 -1.68
C LEU A 221 9.35 -7.90 -1.41
N GLN A 222 10.43 -8.44 -1.94
CA GLN A 222 11.71 -7.77 -1.95
C GLN A 222 11.70 -6.50 -2.81
N ALA A 223 10.56 -6.06 -3.39
CA ALA A 223 10.40 -4.75 -4.01
C ALA A 223 10.74 -3.61 -3.03
N THR A 224 11.99 -3.18 -3.12
CA THR A 224 12.59 -2.08 -2.35
C THR A 224 12.09 -0.73 -2.84
N ASN A 225 10.84 -0.41 -2.47
CA ASN A 225 10.19 0.87 -2.74
C ASN A 225 11.09 2.06 -2.37
N THR A 226 11.82 1.97 -1.25
CA THR A 226 12.78 3.00 -0.80
C THR A 226 13.92 3.22 -1.80
N TRP A 227 14.50 2.15 -2.33
CA TRP A 227 15.63 2.27 -3.25
C TRP A 227 15.18 2.68 -4.66
N ALA A 228 13.96 2.30 -5.09
CA ALA A 228 13.37 2.84 -6.33
C ALA A 228 13.20 4.36 -6.26
N ARG A 229 12.79 4.88 -5.10
CA ARG A 229 12.76 6.33 -4.86
C ARG A 229 14.15 6.96 -4.92
N ASN A 230 15.15 6.36 -4.29
CA ASN A 230 16.53 6.88 -4.33
C ASN A 230 17.11 6.86 -5.76
N ALA A 231 16.79 5.83 -6.54
CA ALA A 231 17.14 5.76 -7.96
C ALA A 231 16.47 6.88 -8.78
N ALA A 232 15.17 7.10 -8.59
CA ALA A 232 14.47 8.22 -9.22
C ALA A 232 15.09 9.57 -8.83
N ASP A 233 15.45 9.76 -7.56
CA ASP A 233 16.07 10.99 -7.08
C ASP A 233 17.43 11.23 -7.74
N ALA A 234 18.26 10.19 -7.88
CA ALA A 234 19.52 10.27 -8.60
C ALA A 234 19.34 10.62 -10.08
N LEU A 235 18.34 10.05 -10.76
CA LEU A 235 18.01 10.38 -12.15
C LEU A 235 17.54 11.83 -12.31
N LEU A 236 16.74 12.37 -11.37
CA LEU A 236 16.34 13.78 -11.37
C LEU A 236 17.53 14.72 -11.17
N LEU A 237 18.47 14.36 -10.30
CA LEU A 237 19.71 15.09 -10.08
C LEU A 237 20.63 15.04 -11.31
N ASP A 238 20.71 13.88 -11.98
CA ASP A 238 21.43 13.72 -13.23
C ASP A 238 20.83 14.60 -14.34
N ALA A 239 19.50 14.67 -14.42
CA ALA A 239 18.82 15.59 -15.34
C ALA A 239 19.14 17.07 -15.04
N ARG A 240 19.23 17.45 -13.77
CA ARG A 240 19.64 18.81 -13.37
C ARG A 240 21.07 19.13 -13.76
N ALA A 241 22.01 18.21 -13.53
CA ALA A 241 23.40 18.37 -13.91
C ALA A 241 23.56 18.48 -15.43
N ALA A 242 22.90 17.60 -16.18
CA ALA A 242 22.87 17.64 -17.64
C ALA A 242 22.33 18.99 -18.15
N MET A 243 21.24 19.50 -17.55
CA MET A 243 20.71 20.82 -17.85
C MET A 243 21.70 21.96 -17.59
N ALA A 244 22.49 21.89 -16.50
CA ALA A 244 23.52 22.89 -16.22
C ALA A 244 24.66 22.88 -17.25
N ASP A 245 24.89 21.74 -17.90
CA ASP A 245 25.89 21.56 -18.95
C ASP A 245 25.34 21.81 -20.36
N GLY A 246 24.06 22.15 -20.48
CA GLY A 246 23.38 22.33 -21.77
C GLY A 246 23.05 21.02 -22.50
N ASP A 247 23.22 19.86 -21.85
CA ASP A 247 22.87 18.54 -22.39
C ASP A 247 21.39 18.21 -22.14
N VAL A 248 20.53 18.86 -22.93
CA VAL A 248 19.07 18.67 -22.85
C VAL A 248 18.66 17.23 -23.21
N ALA A 249 19.40 16.57 -24.11
CA ALA A 249 19.08 15.22 -24.55
C ALA A 249 19.19 14.21 -23.40
N ARG A 250 20.28 14.28 -22.63
CA ARG A 250 20.48 13.46 -21.44
C ARG A 250 19.49 13.81 -20.34
N ALA A 251 19.16 15.09 -20.15
CA ALA A 251 18.14 15.48 -19.18
C ALA A 251 16.77 14.83 -19.49
N LEU A 252 16.34 14.87 -20.76
CA LEU A 252 15.12 14.21 -21.22
C LEU A 252 15.19 12.69 -21.04
N GLU A 253 16.32 12.07 -21.32
CA GLU A 253 16.52 10.63 -21.14
C GLU A 253 16.40 10.22 -19.66
N SER A 254 17.02 10.96 -18.74
CA SER A 254 16.91 10.71 -17.31
C SER A 254 15.47 10.90 -16.80
N ILE A 255 14.70 11.84 -17.36
CA ILE A 255 13.27 11.98 -17.06
C ILE A 255 12.45 10.78 -17.58
N ARG A 256 12.72 10.31 -18.79
CA ARG A 256 12.08 9.09 -19.33
C ARG A 256 12.40 7.88 -18.44
N ALA A 257 13.64 7.76 -17.97
CA ALA A 257 14.04 6.71 -17.05
C ALA A 257 13.30 6.80 -15.70
N VAL A 258 13.05 7.98 -15.13
CA VAL A 258 12.23 8.09 -13.91
C VAL A 258 10.83 7.52 -14.13
N ASN A 259 10.21 7.83 -15.28
CA ASN A 259 8.90 7.31 -15.64
C ASN A 259 8.91 5.79 -15.90
N GLY A 260 9.90 5.28 -16.65
CA GLY A 260 10.02 3.85 -16.91
C GLY A 260 10.29 3.05 -15.64
N LEU A 261 11.08 3.58 -14.70
CA LEU A 261 11.23 2.96 -13.37
C LEU A 261 9.91 2.95 -12.59
N ALA A 262 9.11 4.01 -12.71
CA ALA A 262 7.77 4.07 -12.10
C ALA A 262 6.84 3.03 -12.75
N ASP A 263 6.93 2.82 -14.06
CA ASP A 263 6.15 1.79 -14.77
C ASP A 263 6.58 0.38 -14.33
N HIS A 264 7.89 0.11 -14.17
CA HIS A 264 8.40 -1.18 -13.70
C HIS A 264 7.83 -1.56 -12.33
N VAL A 265 7.65 -0.60 -11.41
CA VAL A 265 7.11 -0.90 -10.08
C VAL A 265 5.59 -1.01 -10.05
N SER A 266 4.85 -0.30 -10.93
CA SER A 266 3.38 -0.30 -10.92
C SER A 266 2.72 -1.16 -12.01
N GLU A 267 3.42 -1.63 -13.03
CA GLU A 267 2.82 -2.27 -14.22
C GLU A 267 3.45 -3.63 -14.54
N ASN A 268 3.93 -4.33 -13.51
CA ASN A 268 4.56 -5.65 -13.64
C ASN A 268 3.55 -6.82 -13.71
N GLY A 269 2.24 -6.55 -13.83
CA GLY A 269 1.18 -7.58 -13.84
C GLY A 269 0.71 -8.03 -12.45
N HIS A 270 1.42 -7.65 -11.38
CA HIS A 270 1.00 -7.84 -9.99
C HIS A 270 1.17 -6.53 -9.18
N PRO A 271 0.50 -5.43 -9.56
CA PRO A 271 0.60 -4.17 -8.84
C PRO A 271 0.15 -4.30 -7.39
N THR A 272 0.87 -3.65 -6.48
CA THR A 272 0.44 -3.48 -5.08
C THR A 272 0.07 -2.03 -4.85
N LEU A 273 -0.70 -1.76 -3.80
CA LEU A 273 -1.02 -0.39 -3.42
C LEU A 273 0.26 0.41 -3.17
N ILE A 274 1.21 -0.14 -2.41
CA ILE A 274 2.45 0.56 -2.09
C ILE A 274 3.27 0.87 -3.35
N SER A 275 3.39 -0.09 -4.28
CA SER A 275 4.18 0.12 -5.50
C SER A 275 3.51 1.14 -6.44
N THR A 276 2.18 1.11 -6.56
CA THR A 276 1.42 2.12 -7.31
C THR A 276 1.57 3.51 -6.69
N LEU A 277 1.47 3.63 -5.36
CA LEU A 277 1.68 4.91 -4.65
C LEU A 277 3.11 5.45 -4.83
N MET A 278 4.11 4.57 -4.83
CA MET A 278 5.50 4.95 -5.10
C MET A 278 5.65 5.47 -6.53
N ALA A 279 5.08 4.77 -7.51
CA ALA A 279 5.08 5.19 -8.90
C ALA A 279 4.41 6.56 -9.10
N TYR A 280 3.26 6.79 -8.44
CA TYR A 280 2.61 8.11 -8.41
C TYR A 280 3.51 9.19 -7.86
N SER A 281 4.20 8.92 -6.74
CA SER A 281 5.16 9.86 -6.15
C SER A 281 6.32 10.18 -7.09
N MET A 282 6.86 9.19 -7.79
CA MET A 282 7.97 9.37 -8.75
C MET A 282 7.54 10.24 -9.93
N ARG A 283 6.41 9.92 -10.56
CA ARG A 283 5.88 10.69 -11.71
C ARG A 283 5.53 12.13 -11.31
N THR A 284 4.80 12.32 -10.21
CA THR A 284 4.46 13.66 -9.71
C THR A 284 5.70 14.48 -9.37
N ARG A 285 6.75 13.87 -8.80
CA ARG A 285 8.00 14.57 -8.51
C ARG A 285 8.73 14.95 -9.80
N ALA A 286 8.83 14.06 -10.77
CA ALA A 286 9.43 14.36 -12.08
C ALA A 286 8.70 15.50 -12.79
N GLN A 287 7.37 15.45 -12.84
CA GLN A 287 6.51 16.49 -13.44
C GLN A 287 6.72 17.85 -12.77
N ASN A 288 6.59 17.91 -11.44
CA ASN A 288 6.77 19.16 -10.69
C ASN A 288 8.18 19.71 -10.84
N TYR A 289 9.19 18.85 -10.73
CA TYR A 289 10.58 19.24 -10.83
C TYR A 289 10.95 19.73 -12.22
N ALA A 290 10.46 19.07 -13.27
CA ALA A 290 10.66 19.52 -14.64
C ALA A 290 10.05 20.91 -14.87
N VAL A 291 8.79 21.14 -14.47
CA VAL A 291 8.11 22.43 -14.67
C VAL A 291 8.71 23.55 -13.82
N GLN A 292 9.07 23.27 -12.57
CA GLN A 292 9.46 24.31 -11.61
C GLN A 292 10.97 24.54 -11.50
N ALA A 293 11.81 23.59 -11.92
CA ALA A 293 13.27 23.69 -11.78
C ALA A 293 14.02 23.51 -13.11
N LEU A 294 13.67 22.51 -13.93
CA LEU A 294 14.41 22.23 -15.17
C LEU A 294 14.05 23.20 -16.30
N LEU A 295 12.76 23.32 -16.64
CA LEU A 295 12.29 24.20 -17.72
C LEU A 295 12.70 25.68 -17.53
N PRO A 296 12.63 26.30 -16.33
CA PRO A 296 13.12 27.66 -16.12
C PRO A 296 14.64 27.83 -16.32
N SER A 297 15.41 26.75 -16.27
CA SER A 297 16.88 26.78 -16.44
C SER A 297 17.34 26.75 -17.89
N VAL A 298 16.44 26.41 -18.82
CA VAL A 298 16.74 26.41 -20.26
C VAL A 298 16.70 27.84 -20.81
N SER A 299 17.57 28.17 -21.76
CA SER A 299 17.55 29.48 -22.42
C SER A 299 16.24 29.70 -23.19
N SER A 300 15.62 30.87 -23.00
CA SER A 300 14.38 31.26 -23.69
C SER A 300 14.51 31.08 -25.21
N GLY A 301 13.50 30.47 -25.84
CA GLY A 301 13.47 30.22 -27.29
C GLY A 301 14.20 28.96 -27.78
N THR A 302 14.84 28.16 -26.91
CA THR A 302 15.53 26.90 -27.29
C THR A 302 14.83 25.65 -26.77
N VAL A 303 13.75 25.81 -26.00
CA VAL A 303 13.05 24.71 -25.34
C VAL A 303 12.12 23.98 -26.30
N ASP A 304 12.41 22.70 -26.58
CA ASP A 304 11.44 21.81 -27.21
C ASP A 304 10.42 21.33 -26.16
N LEU A 305 9.36 22.10 -25.98
CA LEU A 305 8.28 21.77 -25.04
C LEU A 305 7.60 20.44 -25.37
N SER A 306 7.55 20.06 -26.65
CA SER A 306 6.95 18.80 -27.08
C SER A 306 7.78 17.60 -26.63
N ALA A 307 9.12 17.70 -26.71
CA ALA A 307 10.02 16.67 -26.22
C ALA A 307 9.95 16.54 -24.69
N TRP A 308 9.84 17.64 -23.95
CA TRP A 308 9.66 17.62 -22.49
C TRP A 308 8.34 16.99 -22.08
N GLN A 309 7.24 17.37 -22.74
CA GLN A 309 5.94 16.78 -22.48
C GLN A 309 5.93 15.28 -22.80
N ALA A 310 6.55 14.86 -23.91
CA ALA A 310 6.70 13.45 -24.26
C ALA A 310 7.58 12.68 -23.27
N ALA A 311 8.69 13.25 -22.80
CA ALA A 311 9.56 12.62 -21.81
C ALA A 311 8.86 12.44 -20.46
N LEU A 312 8.10 13.44 -20.02
CA LEU A 312 7.30 13.39 -18.79
C LEU A 312 6.11 12.45 -18.89
N ASN A 313 5.62 12.17 -20.11
CA ASN A 313 4.46 11.35 -20.40
C ASN A 313 3.29 11.58 -19.41
N PRO A 314 2.76 12.82 -19.28
CA PRO A 314 1.69 13.10 -18.34
C PRO A 314 0.37 12.50 -18.85
N THR A 315 0.15 11.22 -18.56
CA THR A 315 -1.05 10.47 -18.96
C THR A 315 -1.99 10.31 -17.77
N LEU A 316 -3.25 10.70 -17.95
CA LEU A 316 -4.30 10.40 -17.00
C LEU A 316 -4.58 8.90 -17.02
N ARG A 317 -4.64 8.31 -15.83
CA ARG A 317 -4.88 6.88 -15.65
C ARG A 317 -6.37 6.59 -15.53
N ASN A 318 -6.77 5.42 -16.03
CA ASN A 318 -8.15 4.96 -15.90
C ASN A 318 -8.36 4.44 -14.46
N PRO A 319 -9.51 4.73 -13.81
CA PRO A 319 -9.89 4.07 -12.56
C PRO A 319 -9.75 2.53 -12.57
N SER A 320 -9.88 1.87 -13.72
CA SER A 320 -9.64 0.41 -13.84
C SER A 320 -8.23 -0.02 -13.42
N GLU A 321 -7.21 0.83 -13.60
CA GLU A 321 -5.84 0.55 -13.11
C GLU A 321 -5.78 0.52 -11.57
N MET A 322 -6.62 1.31 -10.91
CA MET A 322 -6.77 1.26 -9.46
C MET A 322 -7.50 -0.02 -9.04
N ALA A 323 -8.50 -0.47 -9.81
CA ALA A 323 -9.16 -1.76 -9.59
C ALA A 323 -8.15 -2.93 -9.70
N GLU A 324 -7.27 -2.92 -10.69
CA GLU A 324 -6.17 -3.88 -10.82
C GLU A 324 -5.19 -3.81 -9.64
N THR A 325 -4.81 -2.61 -9.20
CA THR A 325 -3.97 -2.41 -8.01
C THR A 325 -4.61 -3.01 -6.75
N LEU A 326 -5.92 -2.82 -6.57
CA LEU A 326 -6.66 -3.35 -5.42
C LEU A 326 -6.76 -4.89 -5.46
N ARG A 327 -6.98 -5.46 -6.65
CA ARG A 327 -6.91 -6.92 -6.83
C ARG A 327 -5.51 -7.42 -6.49
N GLY A 328 -4.46 -6.82 -7.03
CA GLY A 328 -3.09 -7.23 -6.73
C GLY A 328 -2.74 -7.13 -5.25
N GLU A 329 -3.13 -6.04 -4.58
CA GLU A 329 -2.98 -5.88 -3.12
C GLU A 329 -3.69 -6.98 -2.33
N TRP A 330 -4.93 -7.31 -2.67
CA TRP A 330 -5.68 -8.37 -2.00
C TRP A 330 -5.07 -9.76 -2.26
N ASN A 331 -4.70 -10.08 -3.51
CA ASN A 331 -4.12 -11.37 -3.88
C ASN A 331 -2.71 -11.57 -3.28
N MET A 332 -1.94 -10.50 -3.08
CA MET A 332 -0.64 -10.58 -2.40
C MET A 332 -0.81 -10.59 -0.87
N GLY A 333 -1.66 -9.71 -0.33
CA GLY A 333 -1.80 -9.48 1.10
C GLY A 333 -2.52 -10.61 1.85
N MET A 334 -3.58 -11.16 1.26
CA MET A 334 -4.42 -12.17 1.91
C MET A 334 -3.67 -13.47 2.24
N PRO A 335 -3.14 -14.23 1.25
CA PRO A 335 -2.54 -15.53 1.51
C PRO A 335 -1.21 -15.44 2.27
N ARG A 336 -0.57 -14.26 2.29
CA ARG A 336 0.77 -14.09 2.85
C ARG A 336 0.83 -13.38 4.19
N HIS A 337 0.00 -12.37 4.40
CA HIS A 337 0.07 -11.54 5.60
C HIS A 337 -1.14 -11.76 6.49
N LEU A 338 -2.35 -11.64 5.94
CA LEU A 338 -3.54 -11.65 6.76
C LEU A 338 -3.93 -13.07 7.21
N LEU A 339 -4.16 -13.98 6.25
CA LEU A 339 -4.73 -15.29 6.57
C LEU A 339 -3.77 -16.20 7.36
N PRO A 340 -2.44 -16.24 7.10
CA PRO A 340 -1.53 -17.01 7.94
C PRO A 340 -1.54 -16.56 9.40
N VAL A 341 -1.60 -15.26 9.65
CA VAL A 341 -1.69 -14.71 11.01
C VAL A 341 -3.05 -15.04 11.63
N LEU A 342 -4.16 -14.92 10.88
CA LEU A 342 -5.48 -15.31 11.38
C LEU A 342 -5.62 -16.83 11.61
N ALA A 343 -4.83 -17.64 10.92
CA ALA A 343 -4.73 -19.08 11.14
C ALA A 343 -3.91 -19.43 12.39
N ASP A 344 -3.10 -18.49 12.90
CA ASP A 344 -2.35 -18.65 14.15
C ASP A 344 -3.26 -18.43 15.36
N THR A 345 -3.97 -19.48 15.76
CA THR A 345 -4.81 -19.48 16.96
C THR A 345 -4.01 -19.52 18.27
N ALA A 346 -2.70 -19.77 18.20
CA ALA A 346 -1.82 -19.74 19.36
C ALA A 346 -1.29 -18.32 19.63
N ASP A 347 -1.33 -17.42 18.66
CA ASP A 347 -1.02 -16.01 18.87
C ASP A 347 -2.13 -15.34 19.69
N PRO A 348 -1.84 -14.87 20.92
CA PRO A 348 -2.81 -14.10 21.70
C PRO A 348 -3.14 -12.76 21.02
N GLY A 349 -2.37 -12.37 20.00
CA GLY A 349 -2.55 -11.35 18.97
C GLY A 349 -3.79 -11.50 18.08
N THR A 350 -4.17 -12.74 17.80
CA THR A 350 -5.15 -13.07 16.77
C THR A 350 -6.59 -12.86 17.27
N PRO A 351 -7.43 -12.12 16.52
CA PRO A 351 -8.85 -11.99 16.87
C PRO A 351 -9.58 -13.33 16.72
N ARG A 352 -10.52 -13.59 17.64
CA ARG A 352 -11.31 -14.84 17.63
C ARG A 352 -12.26 -14.93 16.45
N ASP A 353 -12.69 -13.79 15.92
CA ASP A 353 -13.58 -13.67 14.77
C ASP A 353 -12.83 -13.49 13.45
N GLY A 354 -11.65 -14.11 13.31
CA GLY A 354 -10.81 -14.01 12.11
C GLY A 354 -11.53 -14.36 10.80
N ASP A 355 -12.48 -15.30 10.83
CA ASP A 355 -13.33 -15.62 9.67
C ASP A 355 -14.20 -14.45 9.22
N TYR A 356 -14.81 -13.74 10.18
CA TYR A 356 -15.61 -12.55 9.90
C TYR A 356 -14.73 -11.40 9.42
N LEU A 357 -13.55 -11.22 9.99
CA LEU A 357 -12.60 -10.21 9.55
C LEU A 357 -12.16 -10.44 8.10
N ALA A 358 -11.74 -11.66 7.76
CA ALA A 358 -11.31 -12.02 6.41
C ALA A 358 -12.44 -11.82 5.37
N GLU A 359 -13.67 -12.23 5.71
CA GLU A 359 -14.85 -12.02 4.85
C GLU A 359 -15.17 -10.53 4.68
N THR A 360 -15.18 -9.76 5.77
CA THR A 360 -15.51 -8.32 5.74
C THR A 360 -14.49 -7.54 4.94
N TYR A 361 -13.20 -7.85 5.11
CA TYR A 361 -12.13 -7.26 4.33
C TYR A 361 -12.23 -7.64 2.85
N THR A 362 -12.53 -8.90 2.52
CA THR A 362 -12.71 -9.34 1.13
C THR A 362 -13.87 -8.61 0.44
N ARG A 363 -15.02 -8.49 1.11
CA ARG A 363 -16.17 -7.73 0.58
C ARG A 363 -15.87 -6.24 0.43
N HIS A 364 -15.09 -5.67 1.35
CA HIS A 364 -14.64 -4.29 1.23
C HIS A 364 -13.76 -4.08 0.00
N MET A 365 -12.78 -4.97 -0.22
CA MET A 365 -11.91 -4.93 -1.40
C MET A 365 -12.70 -5.14 -2.70
N GLU A 366 -13.65 -6.07 -2.74
CA GLU A 366 -14.56 -6.27 -3.88
C GLU A 366 -15.37 -5.01 -4.18
N ALA A 367 -15.91 -4.35 -3.16
CA ALA A 367 -16.65 -3.10 -3.32
C ALA A 367 -15.77 -1.95 -3.83
N LEU A 368 -14.53 -1.84 -3.35
CA LEU A 368 -13.55 -0.87 -3.85
C LEU A 368 -13.17 -1.14 -5.31
N VAL A 369 -12.96 -2.40 -5.68
CA VAL A 369 -12.69 -2.82 -7.07
C VAL A 369 -13.87 -2.44 -7.96
N ARG A 370 -15.10 -2.81 -7.59
CA ARG A 370 -16.32 -2.46 -8.35
C ARG A 370 -16.56 -0.96 -8.47
N GLN A 371 -16.17 -0.18 -7.46
CA GLN A 371 -16.26 1.28 -7.54
C GLN A 371 -15.32 1.86 -8.62
N ALA A 372 -14.14 1.26 -8.79
CA ALA A 372 -13.12 1.74 -9.71
C ALA A 372 -13.22 1.14 -11.12
N ASP A 373 -13.81 -0.05 -11.26
CA ASP A 373 -13.82 -0.78 -12.53
C ASP A 373 -14.89 -0.24 -13.51
N GLY A 374 -14.49 0.01 -14.76
CA GLY A 374 -15.39 0.41 -15.84
C GLY A 374 -16.05 1.81 -15.72
N VAL A 375 -15.65 2.65 -14.76
CA VAL A 375 -16.19 4.00 -14.57
C VAL A 375 -15.30 5.09 -15.16
N SER A 376 -15.89 6.25 -15.49
CA SER A 376 -15.09 7.40 -15.92
C SER A 376 -14.30 8.00 -14.73
N LEU A 377 -13.19 8.68 -15.03
CA LEU A 377 -12.41 9.38 -14.01
C LEU A 377 -13.26 10.37 -13.20
N ARG A 378 -14.19 11.05 -13.87
CA ARG A 378 -15.09 12.03 -13.24
C ARG A 378 -16.06 11.36 -12.27
N ASP A 379 -16.68 10.25 -12.69
CA ASP A 379 -17.62 9.52 -11.85
C ASP A 379 -16.92 8.90 -10.64
N TYR A 380 -15.71 8.37 -10.84
CA TYR A 380 -14.86 7.88 -9.75
C TYR A 380 -14.46 9.01 -8.78
N ALA A 381 -14.09 10.19 -9.30
CA ALA A 381 -13.75 11.35 -8.46
C ALA A 381 -14.96 11.94 -7.72
N ALA A 382 -16.18 11.70 -8.21
CA ALA A 382 -17.43 12.12 -7.57
C ALA A 382 -18.02 11.07 -6.61
N SER A 383 -17.57 9.82 -6.68
CA SER A 383 -18.15 8.74 -5.86
C SER A 383 -17.90 8.94 -4.37
N SER A 384 -18.85 8.49 -3.55
CA SER A 384 -18.69 8.46 -2.09
C SER A 384 -17.63 7.44 -1.68
N LYS A 385 -17.01 7.63 -0.52
CA LYS A 385 -16.16 6.60 0.08
C LYS A 385 -16.95 5.30 0.22
N VAL A 386 -16.33 4.17 -0.09
CA VAL A 386 -16.90 2.85 0.19
C VAL A 386 -16.87 2.61 1.70
N GLU A 387 -18.04 2.34 2.27
CA GLU A 387 -18.19 1.97 3.67
C GLU A 387 -18.77 0.56 3.78
N THR A 388 -18.08 -0.30 4.53
CA THR A 388 -18.50 -1.66 4.83
C THR A 388 -18.80 -1.75 6.32
N SER A 389 -19.97 -2.30 6.71
CA SER A 389 -20.27 -2.44 8.14
C SER A 389 -19.22 -3.30 8.84
N VAL A 390 -18.77 -2.83 10.00
CA VAL A 390 -17.80 -3.54 10.88
C VAL A 390 -18.39 -3.80 12.26
N GLU A 391 -19.68 -3.52 12.48
CA GLU A 391 -20.33 -3.61 13.79
C GLU A 391 -20.39 -5.05 14.32
N HIS A 392 -20.40 -6.03 13.42
CA HIS A 392 -20.37 -7.46 13.77
C HIS A 392 -18.97 -7.97 14.11
N LEU A 393 -17.93 -7.17 13.87
CA LEU A 393 -16.56 -7.52 14.22
C LEU A 393 -16.29 -7.28 15.70
N SER A 394 -15.49 -8.15 16.30
CA SER A 394 -14.94 -7.93 17.64
C SER A 394 -14.22 -6.58 17.70
N ARG A 395 -14.11 -6.01 18.90
CA ARG A 395 -13.36 -4.77 19.09
C ARG A 395 -11.96 -4.86 18.48
N ARG A 396 -11.29 -5.98 18.73
CA ARG A 396 -9.93 -6.24 18.25
C ARG A 396 -9.84 -6.26 16.73
N SER A 397 -10.76 -6.94 16.06
CA SER A 397 -10.83 -6.95 14.59
C SER A 397 -11.05 -5.55 14.02
N ARG A 398 -11.83 -4.70 14.69
CA ARG A 398 -12.01 -3.28 14.30
C ARG A 398 -10.74 -2.45 14.50
N GLU A 399 -10.01 -2.68 15.58
CA GLU A 399 -8.77 -1.96 15.90
C GLU A 399 -7.63 -2.25 14.91
N LEU A 400 -7.64 -3.42 14.25
CA LEU A 400 -6.70 -3.72 13.16
C LEU A 400 -6.85 -2.78 11.97
N GLY A 401 -8.02 -2.16 11.80
CA GLY A 401 -8.13 -1.06 10.85
C GLY A 401 -8.13 -1.45 9.37
N LEU A 402 -8.32 -2.72 9.06
CA LEU A 402 -8.19 -3.22 7.69
C LEU A 402 -9.35 -2.76 6.78
N VAL A 403 -10.47 -2.35 7.37
CA VAL A 403 -11.71 -1.99 6.68
C VAL A 403 -12.06 -0.52 6.95
N ASN A 404 -12.45 0.21 5.91
CA ASN A 404 -12.86 1.63 5.95
C ASN A 404 -11.82 2.65 6.45
N GLN A 405 -10.61 2.27 6.86
CA GLN A 405 -9.68 3.27 7.38
C GLN A 405 -9.27 4.29 6.32
N TRP A 406 -8.99 3.84 5.10
CA TRP A 406 -8.40 4.68 4.06
C TRP A 406 -9.35 4.86 2.88
N ASP A 407 -9.39 6.07 2.34
CA ASP A 407 -10.10 6.36 1.08
C ASP A 407 -9.07 6.37 -0.05
N LEU A 408 -8.79 5.19 -0.60
CA LEU A 408 -7.75 4.98 -1.62
C LEU A 408 -8.03 5.75 -2.91
N ARG A 409 -9.31 5.98 -3.21
CA ARG A 409 -9.79 6.84 -4.31
C ARG A 409 -9.23 8.26 -4.19
N ASN A 410 -9.20 8.86 -2.99
CA ASN A 410 -8.64 10.20 -2.82
C ASN A 410 -7.17 10.27 -3.23
N ILE A 411 -6.40 9.21 -2.98
CA ILE A 411 -4.98 9.18 -3.33
C ILE A 411 -4.80 9.08 -4.84
N PHE A 412 -5.57 8.19 -5.49
CA PHE A 412 -5.63 8.08 -6.94
C PHE A 412 -6.02 9.42 -7.60
N VAL A 413 -7.13 10.01 -7.17
CA VAL A 413 -7.66 11.28 -7.69
C VAL A 413 -6.65 12.41 -7.53
N ARG A 414 -6.00 12.51 -6.37
CA ARG A 414 -4.94 13.51 -6.14
C ARG A 414 -3.78 13.39 -7.12
N ASN A 415 -3.40 12.17 -7.51
CA ASN A 415 -2.37 11.97 -8.53
C ASN A 415 -2.86 12.39 -9.93
N GLN A 416 -4.12 12.09 -10.27
CA GLN A 416 -4.72 12.54 -11.54
C GLN A 416 -4.83 14.06 -11.61
N GLU A 417 -5.18 14.73 -10.52
CA GLU A 417 -5.19 16.20 -10.42
C GLU A 417 -3.78 16.80 -10.68
N SER A 418 -2.73 16.20 -10.11
CA SER A 418 -1.35 16.64 -10.35
C SER A 418 -0.93 16.47 -11.81
N THR A 419 -1.36 15.36 -12.44
CA THR A 419 -1.09 15.11 -13.86
C THR A 419 -1.86 16.10 -14.73
N GLY A 420 -3.13 16.38 -14.41
CA GLY A 420 -3.96 17.40 -15.06
C GLY A 420 -3.35 18.80 -14.99
N LEU A 421 -2.84 19.21 -13.82
CA LEU A 421 -2.10 20.47 -13.67
C LEU A 421 -0.88 20.54 -14.57
N THR A 422 -0.15 19.43 -14.71
CA THR A 422 1.03 19.37 -15.59
C THR A 422 0.62 19.53 -17.06
N LEU A 423 -0.42 18.83 -17.50
CA LEU A 423 -1.00 18.99 -18.84
C LEU A 423 -1.43 20.44 -19.12
N ALA A 424 -2.13 21.06 -18.16
CA ALA A 424 -2.56 22.44 -18.26
C ALA A 424 -1.38 23.43 -18.26
N ALA A 425 -0.31 23.16 -17.49
CA ALA A 425 0.92 23.94 -17.54
C ALA A 425 1.56 23.89 -18.94
N PHE A 426 1.65 22.70 -19.55
CA PHE A 426 2.15 22.57 -20.93
C PHE A 426 1.25 23.27 -21.96
N ALA A 427 -0.07 23.23 -21.81
CA ALA A 427 -0.97 23.99 -22.69
C ALA A 427 -0.67 25.50 -22.62
N ILE A 428 -0.51 26.06 -21.42
CA ILE A 428 -0.13 27.46 -21.22
C ILE A 428 1.24 27.77 -21.82
N LEU A 429 2.23 26.89 -21.62
CA LEU A 429 3.58 27.06 -22.19
C LEU A 429 3.56 27.06 -23.72
N ASN A 430 2.67 26.28 -24.33
CA ASN A 430 2.46 26.24 -25.78
C ASN A 430 1.55 27.39 -26.29
N GLY A 431 1.21 28.38 -25.46
CA GLY A 431 0.38 29.52 -25.85
C GLY A 431 -1.10 29.18 -26.06
N GLN A 432 -1.56 28.03 -25.59
CA GLN A 432 -2.95 27.60 -25.68
C GLN A 432 -3.76 28.15 -24.50
N SER A 433 -5.10 28.17 -24.65
CA SER A 433 -5.99 28.48 -23.53
C SER A 433 -5.84 27.44 -22.42
N VAL A 434 -6.00 27.87 -21.17
CA VAL A 434 -6.00 26.96 -20.01
C VAL A 434 -7.14 25.95 -20.19
N PRO A 435 -6.85 24.64 -20.26
CA PRO A 435 -7.90 23.63 -20.42
C PRO A 435 -8.76 23.54 -19.15
N VAL A 436 -9.87 22.83 -19.25
CA VAL A 436 -10.64 22.43 -18.07
C VAL A 436 -9.94 21.28 -17.34
N ASP A 437 -10.12 21.21 -16.03
CA ASP A 437 -9.63 20.09 -15.23
C ASP A 437 -10.29 18.78 -15.68
N PRO A 438 -9.51 17.77 -16.12
CA PRO A 438 -10.07 16.54 -16.65
C PRO A 438 -10.66 15.63 -15.57
N VAL A 439 -10.36 15.89 -14.29
CA VAL A 439 -10.88 15.11 -13.16
C VAL A 439 -12.32 15.51 -12.85
N TYR A 440 -12.59 16.81 -12.69
CA TYR A 440 -13.91 17.31 -12.28
C TYR A 440 -14.70 18.04 -13.38
N GLY A 441 -14.04 18.39 -14.49
CA GLY A 441 -14.62 19.20 -15.56
C GLY A 441 -14.78 20.68 -15.17
N LEU A 442 -13.97 21.17 -14.23
CA LEU A 442 -14.03 22.54 -13.71
C LEU A 442 -12.85 23.39 -14.21
N PRO A 443 -12.98 24.71 -14.37
CA PRO A 443 -11.88 25.54 -14.85
C PRO A 443 -10.75 25.65 -13.82
N TYR A 444 -9.50 25.48 -14.25
CA TYR A 444 -8.35 25.77 -13.40
C TYR A 444 -8.29 27.24 -12.98
N LYS A 445 -7.66 27.50 -11.84
CA LYS A 445 -7.35 28.85 -11.38
C LYS A 445 -6.01 29.29 -11.95
N TRP A 446 -6.03 30.16 -12.95
CA TRP A 446 -4.83 30.70 -13.57
C TRP A 446 -4.66 32.18 -13.25
N ASP A 447 -3.55 32.52 -12.59
CA ASP A 447 -3.10 33.90 -12.38
C ASP A 447 -1.98 34.21 -13.39
N PRO A 448 -2.26 34.94 -14.49
CA PRO A 448 -1.27 35.25 -15.51
C PRO A 448 -0.17 36.21 -15.02
N VAL A 449 -0.45 37.02 -13.99
CA VAL A 449 0.50 38.00 -13.43
C VAL A 449 1.53 37.29 -12.57
N LYS A 450 1.09 36.42 -11.65
CA LYS A 450 1.97 35.61 -10.81
C LYS A 450 2.53 34.38 -11.52
N ARG A 451 1.94 34.02 -12.66
CA ARG A 451 2.19 32.77 -13.40
C ARG A 451 1.91 31.53 -12.54
N GLU A 452 0.83 31.58 -11.76
CA GLU A 452 0.45 30.50 -10.85
C GLU A 452 -0.79 29.77 -11.38
N LEU A 453 -0.67 28.46 -11.53
CA LEU A 453 -1.74 27.55 -11.91
C LEU A 453 -2.15 26.70 -10.70
N ALA A 454 -3.43 26.76 -10.32
CA ALA A 454 -3.96 26.00 -9.19
C ALA A 454 -5.22 25.21 -9.57
N LEU A 455 -5.51 24.19 -8.77
CA LEU A 455 -6.69 23.35 -8.92
C LEU A 455 -7.99 24.18 -8.79
N PRO A 456 -9.09 23.74 -9.45
CA PRO A 456 -10.41 24.35 -9.29
C PRO A 456 -10.90 24.24 -7.84
N ASP A 457 -11.78 25.14 -7.40
CA ASP A 457 -12.50 24.95 -6.13
C ASP A 457 -13.58 23.88 -6.28
N LEU A 458 -13.59 22.91 -5.37
CA LEU A 458 -14.67 21.93 -5.29
C LEU A 458 -15.76 22.46 -4.35
N PRO A 459 -17.07 22.23 -4.64
CA PRO A 459 -18.17 22.68 -3.79
C PRO A 459 -18.04 22.24 -2.32
N ASN A 460 -17.50 21.03 -2.09
CA ASN A 460 -17.32 20.46 -0.75
C ASN A 460 -15.88 20.63 -0.22
N GLY A 461 -15.04 21.38 -0.92
CA GLY A 461 -13.62 21.50 -0.62
C GLY A 461 -12.82 20.21 -0.85
N ARG A 462 -11.51 20.27 -0.56
CA ARG A 462 -10.61 19.11 -0.52
C ARG A 462 -10.15 18.89 0.90
N ASN A 463 -9.92 17.62 1.26
CA ASN A 463 -9.30 17.26 2.55
C ASN A 463 -7.76 17.41 2.53
N TYR A 464 -7.19 17.95 1.45
CA TYR A 464 -5.76 18.18 1.28
C TYR A 464 -5.50 19.51 0.56
N LYS A 465 -4.30 20.05 0.76
CA LYS A 465 -3.83 21.27 0.08
C LYS A 465 -2.83 20.88 -1.02
N THR A 466 -3.09 21.35 -2.23
CA THR A 466 -2.13 21.28 -3.35
C THR A 466 -1.58 22.68 -3.56
N LYS A 467 -0.25 22.82 -3.60
CA LYS A 467 0.38 24.12 -3.89
C LYS A 467 0.15 24.47 -5.37
N PRO A 468 -0.09 25.75 -5.70
CA PRO A 468 -0.08 26.20 -7.08
C PRO A 468 1.25 25.84 -7.77
N VAL A 469 1.17 25.47 -9.04
CA VAL A 469 2.34 25.26 -9.90
C VAL A 469 2.73 26.61 -10.51
N LYS A 470 4.00 26.98 -10.37
CA LYS A 470 4.55 28.16 -11.04
C LYS A 470 4.95 27.81 -12.47
N VAL A 471 4.31 28.42 -13.46
CA VAL A 471 4.54 28.12 -14.87
C VAL A 471 5.62 29.07 -15.43
N PRO A 472 6.79 28.59 -15.87
CA PRO A 472 7.90 29.45 -16.30
C PRO A 472 7.58 30.24 -17.56
N LYS A 473 8.12 31.45 -17.72
CA LYS A 473 8.04 32.18 -19.01
C LYS A 473 9.00 31.51 -20.01
N MET A 474 8.58 31.36 -21.25
CA MET A 474 9.37 30.77 -22.34
C MET A 474 9.90 31.83 -23.30
#